data_AF-A0A3Q9KUZ6-F1
#
_entry.id   AF-A0A3Q9KUZ6-F1
#
_cell.length_a   1.000
_cell.length_b   1.000
_cell.length_c   1.000
_cell.angle_alpha   90.00
_cell.angle_beta   90.00
_cell.angle_gamma   90.00
#
_symmetry.space_group_name_H-M   'P 1'
#
loop_
_entity.id
_entity.type
_entity.pdbx_description
1 polymer ?
#
loop_
_entity_poly.entity_id
_entity_poly.type
_entity_poly.pdbx_seq_one_letter_code
_entity_poly.pdbx_strand_id
1 'polypeptide(L)'
;MIPRPRRTPGALLAALAAVDPDRLDEMRRTRDEAFAEAVERQSMSPVGSWVLAWARDIEIARRPGLSARQVRARGLLEHEDPAVARKALRELRAVRDEAMVAMRG
;
A
#
# COMPACT_ATOMS: atom_id res chain seq x y z
N MET A 1 -16.13 5.22 8.36
CA MET A 1 -15.06 4.37 7.78
C MET A 1 -15.16 4.47 6.27
N ILE A 2 -14.06 4.75 5.56
CA ILE A 2 -14.08 4.79 4.08
C ILE A 2 -14.33 3.37 3.56
N PRO A 3 -15.31 3.15 2.66
CA PRO A 3 -15.60 1.84 2.09
C PRO A 3 -14.39 1.24 1.38
N ARG A 4 -14.32 -0.09 1.33
CA ARG A 4 -13.28 -0.76 0.55
C ARG A 4 -13.48 -0.48 -0.95
N PRO A 5 -12.47 0.02 -1.67
CA PRO A 5 -12.60 0.28 -3.10
C PRO A 5 -12.65 -1.01 -3.92
N ARG A 6 -13.29 -0.93 -5.08
CA ARG A 6 -13.10 -1.93 -6.14
C ARG A 6 -11.65 -1.90 -6.60
N ARG A 7 -11.11 -3.06 -7.01
CA ARG A 7 -9.72 -3.20 -7.49
C ARG A 7 -9.57 -2.81 -8.95
N THR A 8 -9.99 -1.59 -9.27
CA THR A 8 -9.86 -0.97 -10.58
C THR A 8 -9.09 0.34 -10.43
N PRO A 9 -8.23 0.75 -11.39
CA PRO A 9 -7.40 1.94 -11.26
C PRO A 9 -8.16 3.21 -10.83
N GLY A 10 -9.31 3.49 -11.46
CA GLY A 10 -10.14 4.66 -11.13
C GLY A 10 -10.69 4.64 -9.70
N ALA A 11 -11.20 3.50 -9.24
CA ALA A 11 -11.71 3.37 -7.87
C ALA A 11 -10.59 3.47 -6.81
N LEU A 12 -9.40 2.97 -7.13
CA LEU A 12 -8.23 3.11 -6.25
C LEU A 12 -7.78 4.58 -6.16
N LEU A 13 -7.77 5.32 -7.28
CA LEU A 13 -7.45 6.76 -7.29
C LEU A 13 -8.43 7.56 -6.44
N ALA A 14 -9.73 7.31 -6.61
CA ALA A 14 -10.77 7.98 -5.82
C ALA A 14 -10.66 7.67 -4.32
N ALA A 15 -10.36 6.42 -3.97
CA ALA A 15 -10.15 6.04 -2.58
C ALA A 15 -8.88 6.64 -1.99
N LEU A 16 -7.77 6.66 -2.74
CA LEU A 16 -6.53 7.29 -2.28
C LEU A 16 -6.72 8.78 -2.01
N ALA A 17 -7.39 9.49 -2.91
CA ALA A 17 -7.73 10.90 -2.73
C ALA A 17 -8.50 11.17 -1.43
N ALA A 18 -9.30 10.21 -0.95
CA ALA A 18 -10.07 10.35 0.27
C ALA A 18 -9.29 9.97 1.55
N VAL A 19 -8.28 9.10 1.47
CA VAL A 19 -7.56 8.59 2.66
C VAL A 19 -6.17 9.20 2.85
N ASP A 20 -5.50 9.56 1.75
CA ASP A 20 -4.10 10.00 1.72
C ASP A 20 -3.80 10.75 0.40
N PRO A 21 -4.31 11.99 0.24
CA PRO A 21 -4.23 12.73 -1.03
C PRO A 21 -2.79 13.07 -1.43
N ASP A 22 -1.87 13.19 -0.47
CA ASP A 22 -0.46 13.55 -0.70
C ASP A 22 0.28 12.49 -1.53
N ARG A 23 -0.25 11.26 -1.60
CA ARG A 23 0.33 10.14 -2.38
C ARG A 23 -0.26 10.01 -3.78
N LEU A 24 -1.13 10.91 -4.24
CA LEU A 24 -1.76 10.80 -5.56
C LEU A 24 -0.76 10.86 -6.71
N ASP A 25 0.27 11.70 -6.62
CA ASP A 25 1.29 11.80 -7.66
C ASP A 25 2.17 10.55 -7.73
N GLU A 26 2.51 9.97 -6.57
CA GLU A 26 3.19 8.66 -6.49
C GLU A 26 2.36 7.57 -7.16
N MET A 27 1.05 7.53 -6.90
CA MET A 27 0.15 6.54 -7.47
C MET A 27 0.05 6.67 -8.99
N ARG A 28 -0.03 7.89 -9.52
CA ARG A 28 -0.06 8.15 -10.96
C ARG A 28 1.25 7.76 -11.64
N ARG A 29 2.39 8.19 -11.08
CA ARG A 29 3.71 7.82 -11.60
C ARG A 29 3.91 6.31 -11.66
N THR A 30 3.66 5.60 -10.56
CA THR A 30 3.84 4.14 -10.49
C THR A 30 2.84 3.37 -11.37
N ARG A 31 1.67 3.95 -11.66
CA ARG A 31 0.72 3.40 -12.63
C ARG A 31 1.33 3.43 -14.01
N ASP A 32 1.82 4.60 -14.41
CA ASP A 32 2.37 4.81 -15.75
C ASP A 32 3.62 3.94 -15.97
N GLU A 33 4.45 3.77 -14.94
CA GLU A 33 5.56 2.79 -14.90
C GLU A 33 5.08 1.34 -15.10
N ALA A 34 4.03 0.92 -14.40
CA ALA A 34 3.49 -0.44 -14.53
C ALA A 34 2.89 -0.69 -15.92
N PHE A 35 2.29 0.32 -16.57
CA PHE A 35 1.84 0.20 -17.96
C PHE A 35 3.01 0.11 -18.94
N ALA A 36 4.06 0.91 -18.75
CA ALA A 36 5.28 0.84 -19.57
C ALA A 36 5.93 -0.56 -19.46
N GLU A 37 6.11 -1.06 -18.24
CA GLU A 37 6.67 -2.39 -18.00
C GLU A 37 5.80 -3.51 -18.60
N ALA A 38 4.47 -3.36 -18.55
CA ALA A 38 3.56 -4.33 -19.14
C ALA A 38 3.70 -4.42 -20.67
N VAL A 39 3.90 -3.27 -21.34
CA VAL A 39 4.15 -3.22 -22.79
C VAL A 39 5.50 -3.83 -23.11
N GLU A 40 6.56 -3.42 -22.40
CA GLU A 40 7.92 -3.93 -22.60
C GLU A 40 8.00 -5.46 -22.46
N ARG A 41 7.34 -6.00 -21.43
CA ARG A 41 7.36 -7.43 -21.12
C ARG A 41 6.24 -8.23 -21.79
N GLN A 42 5.36 -7.58 -22.53
CA GLN A 42 4.15 -8.17 -23.11
C GLN A 42 3.34 -8.98 -22.07
N SER A 43 3.19 -8.41 -20.87
CA SER A 43 2.60 -9.11 -19.72
C SER A 43 1.72 -8.18 -18.89
N MET A 44 0.54 -8.64 -18.49
CA MET A 44 -0.34 -7.89 -17.58
C MET A 44 0.06 -7.97 -16.10
N SER A 45 1.06 -8.80 -15.76
CA SER A 45 1.52 -8.99 -14.38
C SER A 45 1.97 -7.70 -13.67
N PRO A 46 2.66 -6.74 -14.31
CA PRO A 46 3.03 -5.47 -13.68
C PRO A 46 1.80 -4.65 -13.27
N VAL A 47 0.79 -4.53 -14.14
CA VAL A 47 -0.47 -3.83 -13.84
C VAL A 47 -1.22 -4.52 -12.69
N GLY A 48 -1.30 -5.86 -12.72
CA GLY A 48 -1.91 -6.63 -11.64
C GLY A 48 -1.19 -6.42 -10.29
N SER A 49 0.13 -6.41 -10.30
CA SER A 49 0.96 -6.16 -9.11
C SER A 49 0.77 -4.74 -8.57
N TRP A 50 0.67 -3.74 -9.45
CA TRP A 50 0.36 -2.36 -9.10
C TRP A 50 -1.01 -2.24 -8.43
N VAL A 51 -2.05 -2.88 -9.00
CA VAL A 51 -3.41 -2.89 -8.42
C VAL A 51 -3.39 -3.48 -7.01
N LEU A 52 -2.70 -4.61 -6.81
CA LEU A 52 -2.62 -5.27 -5.50
C LEU A 52 -1.84 -4.44 -4.48
N ALA A 53 -0.74 -3.80 -4.90
CA ALA A 53 0.06 -2.95 -4.03
C ALA A 53 -0.73 -1.75 -3.50
N TRP A 54 -1.42 -1.02 -4.39
CA TRP A 54 -2.19 0.15 -3.99
C TRP A 54 -3.47 -0.22 -3.23
N ALA A 55 -4.14 -1.33 -3.58
CA ALA A 55 -5.27 -1.81 -2.80
C ALA A 55 -4.88 -2.13 -1.34
N ARG A 56 -3.70 -2.72 -1.12
CA ARG A 56 -3.15 -2.94 0.23
C ARG A 56 -2.88 -1.62 0.95
N ASP A 57 -2.17 -0.70 0.31
CA ASP A 57 -1.80 0.57 0.94
C ASP A 57 -3.04 1.39 1.33
N ILE A 58 -4.07 1.39 0.48
CA ILE A 58 -5.37 2.02 0.77
C ILE A 58 -6.10 1.30 1.90
N GLU A 59 -6.06 -0.05 1.97
CA GLU A 59 -6.64 -0.81 3.08
C GLU A 59 -5.97 -0.46 4.43
N ILE A 60 -4.66 -0.16 4.43
CA ILE A 60 -3.95 0.32 5.61
C ILE A 60 -4.38 1.74 5.96
N ALA A 61 -4.38 2.66 4.99
CA ALA A 61 -4.70 4.07 5.20
C ALA A 61 -6.14 4.29 5.69
N ARG A 62 -7.12 3.55 5.13
CA ARG A 62 -8.54 3.67 5.53
C ARG A 62 -8.83 3.17 6.95
N ARG A 63 -7.85 2.53 7.63
CA ARG A 63 -7.94 1.94 8.97
C ARG A 63 -7.00 2.68 9.93
N PRO A 64 -7.48 3.69 10.67
CA PRO A 64 -6.61 4.56 11.48
C PRO A 64 -5.67 3.82 12.44
N GLY A 65 -6.16 2.77 13.11
CA GLY A 65 -5.33 1.94 13.99
C GLY A 65 -4.19 1.20 13.27
N LEU A 66 -4.44 0.73 12.04
CA LEU A 66 -3.45 0.04 11.23
C LEU A 66 -2.44 1.02 10.62
N SER A 67 -2.92 2.16 10.12
CA SER A 67 -2.08 3.26 9.65
C SER A 67 -1.14 3.77 10.74
N ALA A 68 -1.65 4.00 11.96
CA ALA A 68 -0.83 4.47 13.08
C ALA A 68 0.25 3.45 13.48
N ARG A 69 -0.05 2.15 13.42
CA ARG A 69 0.96 1.09 13.61
C ARG A 69 2.03 1.13 12.52
N GLN A 70 1.63 1.30 11.26
CA GLN A 70 2.57 1.41 10.14
C GLN A 70 3.52 2.61 10.31
N VAL A 71 2.99 3.79 10.61
CA VAL A 71 3.79 5.02 10.77
C VAL A 71 4.79 4.86 11.92
N ARG A 72 4.34 4.39 13.09
CA ARG A 72 5.23 4.13 14.23
C ARG A 72 6.31 3.12 13.90
N ALA A 73 5.95 2.00 13.28
CA ALA A 73 6.93 0.97 12.94
C ALA A 73 7.94 1.48 11.90
N ARG A 74 7.51 2.26 10.91
CA ARG A 74 8.41 2.87 9.91
C ARG A 74 9.43 3.81 10.56
N GLY A 75 9.01 4.64 11.52
CA GLY A 75 9.91 5.54 12.26
C GLY A 75 10.94 4.84 13.14
N LEU A 76 10.83 3.53 13.36
CA LEU A 76 11.74 2.73 14.19
C LEU A 76 12.71 1.86 13.35
N LEU A 77 12.65 1.92 12.02
CA LEU A 77 13.51 1.09 11.16
C LEU A 77 14.99 1.47 11.25
N GLU A 78 15.28 2.75 11.47
CA GLU A 78 16.65 3.29 11.55
C GLU A 78 17.13 3.44 13.00
N HIS A 79 16.43 2.81 13.95
CA HIS A 79 16.79 2.89 15.36
C HIS A 79 18.16 2.25 15.62
N GLU A 80 18.98 2.92 16.44
CA GLU A 80 20.36 2.50 16.74
C GLU A 80 20.45 1.08 17.31
N ASP A 81 19.52 0.74 18.21
CA ASP A 81 19.36 -0.65 18.69
C ASP A 81 18.79 -1.56 17.58
N PRO A 82 19.57 -2.56 17.08
CA PRO A 82 19.11 -3.48 16.05
C PRO A 82 17.92 -4.34 16.48
N ALA A 83 17.71 -4.58 17.78
CA ALA A 83 16.55 -5.31 18.28
C ALA A 83 15.26 -4.54 18.05
N VAL A 84 15.29 -3.22 18.21
CA VAL A 84 14.17 -2.32 17.92
C VAL A 84 13.88 -2.29 16.43
N ALA A 85 14.89 -2.10 15.59
CA ALA A 85 14.74 -2.11 14.13
C ALA A 85 14.15 -3.45 13.61
N ARG A 86 14.60 -4.59 14.16
CA ARG A 86 14.04 -5.91 13.82
C ARG A 86 12.57 -6.04 14.26
N LYS A 87 12.20 -5.51 15.43
CA LYS A 87 10.81 -5.51 15.90
C LYS A 87 9.93 -4.66 14.99
N ALA A 88 10.42 -3.50 14.58
CA ALA A 88 9.76 -2.60 13.63
C ALA A 88 9.51 -3.28 12.27
N LEU A 89 10.51 -3.97 11.71
CA LEU A 89 10.33 -4.72 10.47
C LEU A 89 9.26 -5.83 10.59
N ARG A 90 9.23 -6.56 11.72
CA ARG A 90 8.18 -7.56 11.97
C ARG A 90 6.81 -6.93 12.05
N GLU A 91 6.69 -5.78 12.71
CA GLU A 91 5.43 -5.05 12.81
C GLU A 91 4.93 -4.58 11.44
N LEU A 92 5.82 -4.06 10.58
CA LEU A 92 5.45 -3.68 9.20
C LEU A 92 4.95 -4.87 8.38
N ARG A 93 5.57 -6.04 8.53
CA ARG A 93 5.09 -7.29 7.89
C ARG A 93 3.70 -7.66 8.40
N ALA A 94 3.49 -7.65 9.72
CA ALA A 94 2.20 -7.96 10.33
C ALA A 94 1.08 -7.01 9.86
N VAL A 95 1.37 -5.70 9.77
CA VAL A 95 0.42 -4.70 9.26
C VAL A 95 0.03 -5.00 7.81
N ARG A 96 1.00 -5.33 6.95
CA ARG A 96 0.77 -5.70 5.56
C ARG A 96 -0.04 -6.99 5.44
N ASP A 97 0.28 -8.00 6.23
CA ASP A 97 -0.42 -9.29 6.21
C ASP A 97 -1.88 -9.13 6.65
N GLU A 98 -2.12 -8.34 7.70
CA GLU A 98 -3.48 -8.03 8.18
C GLU A 98 -4.31 -7.31 7.11
N ALA A 99 -3.73 -6.35 6.38
CA ALA A 99 -4.39 -5.71 5.24
C ALA A 99 -4.68 -6.71 4.11
N MET A 100 -3.71 -7.57 3.77
CA MET A 100 -3.88 -8.58 2.72
C MET A 100 -4.96 -9.62 3.06
N VAL A 101 -5.09 -10.02 4.32
CA VAL A 101 -6.18 -10.88 4.79
C VAL A 101 -7.52 -10.16 4.69
N ALA A 102 -7.59 -8.91 5.17
CA ALA A 102 -8.83 -8.12 5.12
C ALA A 102 -9.34 -7.94 3.69
N MET A 103 -8.45 -7.78 2.71
CA MET A 103 -8.83 -7.64 1.31
C MET A 103 -9.51 -8.89 0.71
N ARG A 104 -9.34 -10.08 1.29
CA ARG A 104 -9.87 -11.36 0.75
C ARG A 104 -11.31 -11.64 1.16
N GLY A 105 -11.78 -11.10 2.29
CA GLY A 105 -13.18 -11.15 2.72
C GLY A 105 -13.95 -9.94 2.20
#